data_AF-A0A9X8YMX7-F1
#
_entry.id   AF-A0A9X8YMX7-F1
#
_cell.length_a   1.000
_cell.length_b   1.000
_cell.length_c   1.000
_cell.angle_alpha   90.00
_cell.angle_beta   90.00
_cell.angle_gamma   90.00
#
_symmetry.space_group_name_H-M   'P 1'
#
loop_
_entity.id
_entity.type
_entity.pdbx_description
1 polymer ?
#
loop_
_entity_poly.entity_id
_entity_poly.type
_entity_poly.pdbx_seq_one_letter_code
_entity_poly.pdbx_strand_id
1 'polypeptide(L)'
;LTPYFPQLIALSASSPLYQGVDTRFASSRFSAQNSFPNYGCLEHIYSWHEFNAYYERLNAAGVIESVKDIYWDARPKPELGTVEIRICDTPLR
;
A
#
# COMPACT_ATOMS: atom_id res chain seq x y z
N LEU A 1 3.95 7.74 -9.77
CA LEU A 1 3.99 6.27 -9.66
C LEU A 1 2.59 5.66 -9.78
N THR A 2 1.57 6.24 -9.15
CA THR A 2 0.17 5.77 -9.17
C THR A 2 -0.38 5.34 -10.54
N PRO A 3 -0.13 6.05 -11.65
CA PRO A 3 -0.65 5.62 -12.96
C PRO A 3 -0.12 4.26 -13.46
N TYR A 4 0.97 3.76 -12.86
CA TYR A 4 1.61 2.49 -13.22
C TYR A 4 1.27 1.34 -12.25
N PHE A 5 0.50 1.59 -11.19
CA PHE A 5 0.15 0.56 -10.22
C PHE A 5 -0.62 -0.62 -10.84
N PRO A 6 -1.62 -0.41 -11.71
CA PRO A 6 -2.33 -1.54 -12.34
C PRO A 6 -1.39 -2.47 -13.13
N GLN A 7 -0.39 -1.92 -13.81
CA GLN A 7 0.59 -2.67 -14.59
C GLN A 7 1.52 -3.47 -13.67
N LEU A 8 1.99 -2.88 -12.58
CA LEU A 8 2.82 -3.57 -11.59
C LEU A 8 2.08 -4.72 -10.91
N ILE A 9 0.80 -4.52 -10.55
CA ILE A 9 -0.05 -5.58 -9.99
C ILE A 9 -0.22 -6.70 -11.02
N ALA A 10 -0.56 -6.37 -12.27
CA ALA A 10 -0.77 -7.36 -13.32
C ALA A 10 0.50 -8.18 -13.63
N LEU A 11 1.67 -7.54 -13.67
CA LEU A 11 2.94 -8.20 -13.96
C LEU A 11 3.45 -9.07 -12.80
N SER A 12 3.12 -8.70 -11.56
CA SER A 12 3.59 -9.42 -10.37
C SER A 12 2.61 -10.46 -9.84
N ALA A 13 1.36 -10.48 -10.32
CA ALA A 13 0.30 -11.35 -9.82
C ALA A 13 0.72 -12.82 -9.74
N SER A 14 0.78 -13.34 -8.51
CA SER A 14 1.23 -14.71 -8.23
C SER A 14 0.44 -15.38 -7.09
N SER A 15 -0.68 -14.78 -6.68
CA SER A 15 -1.50 -15.23 -5.55
C SER A 15 -2.95 -15.55 -5.93
N PRO A 16 -3.23 -16.54 -6.80
CA PRO A 16 -4.61 -16.86 -7.17
C PRO A 16 -5.39 -17.60 -6.09
N LEU A 17 -4.69 -18.31 -5.19
CA LEU A 17 -5.27 -19.14 -4.14
C LEU A 17 -5.17 -18.46 -2.77
N TYR A 18 -6.23 -18.59 -1.97
CA TYR A 18 -6.24 -18.22 -0.55
C TYR A 18 -6.85 -19.35 0.27
N GLN A 19 -6.14 -19.82 1.30
CA GLN A 19 -6.56 -20.95 2.15
C GLN A 19 -6.96 -22.21 1.35
N GLY A 20 -6.27 -22.48 0.24
CA GLY A 20 -6.53 -23.63 -0.63
C GLY A 20 -7.74 -23.46 -1.58
N VAL A 21 -8.38 -22.30 -1.58
CA VAL A 21 -9.54 -21.99 -2.43
C VAL A 21 -9.14 -21.02 -3.54
N ASP A 22 -9.64 -21.26 -4.75
CA ASP A 22 -9.52 -20.33 -5.87
C ASP A 22 -10.37 -19.08 -5.61
N THR A 23 -9.68 -17.93 -5.52
CA THR A 23 -10.30 -16.64 -5.22
C THR A 23 -10.90 -15.97 -6.44
N ARG A 24 -10.62 -16.49 -7.65
CA ARG A 24 -10.92 -15.90 -8.96
C ARG A 24 -10.19 -14.59 -9.26
N PHE A 25 -9.30 -14.13 -8.37
CA PHE A 25 -8.37 -13.04 -8.63
C PHE A 25 -7.03 -13.59 -9.11
N ALA A 26 -6.33 -12.85 -9.96
CA ALA A 26 -4.94 -13.16 -10.30
C ALA A 26 -3.99 -12.85 -9.12
N SER A 27 -4.26 -11.76 -8.40
CA SER A 27 -3.61 -11.41 -7.14
C SER A 27 -4.67 -11.26 -6.05
N SER A 28 -4.90 -12.32 -5.28
CA SER A 28 -5.78 -12.27 -4.12
C SER A 28 -5.16 -11.50 -2.97
N ARG A 29 -3.81 -11.45 -2.89
CA ARG A 29 -3.08 -10.73 -1.87
C ARG A 29 -3.35 -9.23 -1.95
N PHE A 30 -3.33 -8.64 -3.14
CA PHE A 30 -3.71 -7.23 -3.32
C PHE A 30 -5.15 -6.98 -2.87
N SER A 31 -6.10 -7.81 -3.31
CA SER A 31 -7.51 -7.68 -2.94
C SER A 31 -7.77 -7.83 -1.44
N ALA A 32 -7.05 -8.71 -0.75
CA ALA A 32 -7.22 -8.94 0.69
C ALA A 32 -6.88 -7.71 1.53
N GLN A 33 -5.97 -6.84 1.05
CA GLN A 33 -5.53 -5.66 1.79
C GLN A 33 -6.63 -4.59 1.89
N ASN A 34 -7.65 -4.61 1.04
CA ASN A 34 -8.80 -3.70 1.10
C ASN A 34 -9.58 -3.74 2.43
N SER A 35 -9.35 -4.76 3.27
CA SER A 35 -10.00 -4.88 4.57
C SER A 35 -9.35 -4.04 5.67
N PHE A 36 -8.15 -3.50 5.45
CA PHE A 36 -7.43 -2.73 6.46
C PHE A 36 -7.90 -1.27 6.51
N PRO A 37 -8.07 -0.68 7.71
CA PRO A 37 -8.32 0.75 7.85
C PRO A 37 -7.19 1.56 7.20
N ASN A 38 -7.56 2.60 6.44
CA ASN A 38 -6.63 3.47 5.71
C ASN A 38 -5.80 2.75 4.61
N TYR A 39 -6.27 1.59 4.13
CA TYR A 39 -5.70 0.96 2.95
C TYR A 39 -6.03 1.74 1.67
N GLY A 40 -5.07 1.75 0.74
CA GLY A 40 -5.24 2.27 -0.61
C GLY A 40 -4.24 3.37 -0.98
N CYS A 41 -4.48 4.01 -2.12
CA CYS A 41 -3.71 5.16 -2.58
C CYS A 41 -4.36 6.44 -2.05
N LEU A 42 -3.57 7.32 -1.44
CA LEU A 42 -4.10 8.61 -1.02
C LEU A 42 -4.21 9.53 -2.23
N GLU A 43 -5.45 9.82 -2.61
CA GLU A 43 -5.77 10.87 -3.56
C GLU A 43 -5.54 12.21 -2.82
N HIS A 44 -4.67 13.07 -3.34
CA HIS A 44 -4.47 14.47 -2.90
C HIS A 44 -3.44 14.77 -1.80
N ILE A 45 -2.25 14.15 -1.85
CA ILE A 45 -1.04 14.71 -1.23
C ILE A 45 -0.02 15.01 -2.33
N TYR A 46 0.33 16.29 -2.51
CA TYR A 46 1.21 16.77 -3.57
C TYR A 46 2.50 17.39 -3.05
N SER A 47 2.64 17.56 -1.73
CA SER A 47 3.84 18.11 -1.10
C SER A 47 4.25 17.36 0.16
N TRP A 48 5.53 17.45 0.51
CA TRP A 48 6.05 16.90 1.77
C TRP A 48 5.40 17.56 2.99
N HIS A 49 5.08 18.86 2.88
CA HIS A 49 4.38 19.58 3.93
C HIS A 49 2.97 19.00 4.19
N GLU A 50 2.21 18.73 3.13
CA GLU A 50 0.90 18.07 3.23
C GLU A 50 1.01 16.67 3.83
N PHE A 51 2.03 15.91 3.44
CA PHE A 51 2.31 14.60 4.03
C PHE A 51 2.55 14.70 5.54
N ASN A 52 3.40 15.62 5.99
CA ASN A 52 3.67 15.82 7.41
C ASN A 52 2.40 16.26 8.16
N ALA A 53 1.63 17.19 7.60
CA ALA A 53 0.37 17.63 8.20
C ALA A 53 -0.65 16.48 8.28
N TYR A 54 -0.68 15.58 7.30
CA TYR A 54 -1.49 14.37 7.35
C TYR A 54 -1.02 13.40 8.46
N TYR A 55 0.29 13.13 8.51
CA TYR A 55 0.90 12.26 9.51
C TYR A 55 0.61 12.76 10.93
N GLU A 56 0.85 14.04 11.21
CA GLU A 56 0.61 14.64 12.53
C GLU A 56 -0.87 14.56 12.94
N ARG A 57 -1.80 14.74 12.00
CA ARG A 57 -3.24 14.59 12.29
C ARG A 57 -3.60 13.17 12.71
N LEU A 58 -3.07 12.15 12.03
CA LEU A 58 -3.33 10.76 12.39
C LEU A 58 -2.67 10.37 13.71
N ASN A 59 -1.45 10.83 13.95
CA ASN A 59 -0.71 10.59 15.18
C ASN A 59 -1.42 11.25 16.38
N ALA A 60 -1.83 12.51 16.24
CA ALA A 60 -2.58 13.23 17.28
C ALA A 60 -3.95 12.59 17.58
N ALA A 61 -4.57 11.96 16.57
CA ALA A 61 -5.82 11.20 16.74
C ALA A 61 -5.60 9.79 17.35
N GLY A 62 -4.35 9.37 17.59
CA GLY A 62 -4.02 8.03 18.09
C GLY A 62 -4.31 6.91 17.09
N VAL A 63 -4.43 7.24 15.81
CA VAL A 63 -4.73 6.26 14.73
C VAL A 63 -3.48 5.52 14.29
N ILE A 64 -2.32 6.19 14.36
CA ILE A 64 -1.01 5.63 14.02
C ILE A 64 0.01 6.02 15.10
N GLU A 65 1.02 5.18 15.31
CA GLU A 65 2.19 5.50 16.15
C GLU A 65 3.39 5.87 15.28
N SER A 66 3.40 5.40 14.03
CA SER A 66 4.48 5.60 13.08
C SER A 66 4.00 5.56 11.64
N VAL A 67 4.86 5.99 10.71
CA VAL A 67 4.62 5.84 9.27
C VAL A 67 4.42 4.37 8.88
N LYS A 68 4.90 3.40 9.69
CA LYS A 68 4.73 1.97 9.41
C LYS A 68 3.27 1.51 9.48
N ASP A 69 2.42 2.24 10.20
CA ASP A 69 1.01 1.93 10.41
C ASP A 69 0.13 2.45 9.27
N ILE A 70 0.73 3.16 8.31
CA ILE A 70 0.08 3.60 7.09
C ILE A 70 0.11 2.46 6.06
N TYR A 71 -1.07 1.96 5.70
CA TYR A 71 -1.28 0.83 4.77
C TYR A 71 -1.44 1.26 3.32
N TRP A 72 -0.59 2.17 2.84
CA TRP A 72 -0.65 2.61 1.45
C TRP A 72 0.09 1.69 0.48
N ASP A 73 -0.39 1.70 -0.76
CA ASP A 73 0.18 1.02 -1.92
C ASP A 73 1.62 1.45 -2.22
N ALA A 74 1.91 2.74 -2.06
CA ALA A 74 3.27 3.27 -2.01
C ALA A 74 3.42 4.17 -0.79
N ARG A 75 4.54 4.03 -0.09
CA ARG A 75 4.76 4.68 1.20
C ARG A 75 6.12 5.38 1.25
N PRO A 76 6.18 6.67 1.61
CA PRO A 76 7.45 7.32 1.84
C PRO A 76 8.16 6.77 3.08
N LYS A 77 9.49 6.70 3.00
CA LYS A 77 10.40 6.26 4.06
C LYS A 77 11.38 7.40 4.37
N PRO A 78 10.96 8.41 5.15
CA PRO A 78 11.80 9.57 5.45
C PRO A 78 13.15 9.18 6.06
N GLU A 79 13.19 8.12 6.86
CA GLU A 79 14.41 7.62 7.50
C GLU A 79 15.46 7.11 6.50
N LEU A 80 15.04 6.72 5.29
CA LEU A 80 15.92 6.27 4.20
C LEU A 80 15.97 7.25 3.02
N GLY A 81 15.10 8.27 3.00
CA GLY A 81 14.91 9.14 1.84
C GLY A 81 14.34 8.40 0.61
N THR A 82 13.55 7.34 0.81
CA THR A 82 13.04 6.50 -0.28
C THR A 82 11.51 6.47 -0.34
N VAL A 83 10.98 5.89 -1.42
CA VAL A 83 9.56 5.52 -1.54
C VAL A 83 9.50 4.01 -1.73
N GLU A 84 8.76 3.33 -0.86
CA GLU A 84 8.56 1.88 -0.86
C GLU A 84 7.30 1.53 -1.66
N ILE A 85 7.42 0.73 -2.72
CA ILE A 85 6.28 0.20 -3.50
C ILE A 85 5.86 -1.15 -2.88
N ARG A 86 4.58 -1.31 -2.55
CA ARG A 86 4.08 -2.41 -1.69
C ARG A 86 2.93 -3.22 -2.30
N ILE A 87 2.59 -2.97 -3.56
CA ILE A 87 1.47 -3.58 -4.29
C ILE A 87 1.81 -4.92 -4.95
N CYS A 88 3.09 -5.23 -5.14
CA CYS A 88 3.50 -6.42 -5.87
C CYS A 88 3.41 -7.68 -5.01
N ASP A 89 2.97 -8.77 -5.61
CA ASP A 89 3.15 -10.09 -5.01
C ASP A 89 4.62 -10.51 -5.09
N THR A 90 5.02 -11.45 -4.22
CA THR A 90 6.35 -12.06 -4.31
C THR A 90 6.39 -12.99 -5.53
N PRO A 91 7.42 -12.91 -6.39
CA PRO A 91 7.54 -13.78 -7.54
C PRO A 91 7.81 -15.23 -7.12
N LEU A 92 7.53 -16.17 -8.03
CA LEU A 92 7.69 -17.60 -7.76
C LEU A 92 9.17 -18.06 -7.71
N ARG A 93 10.10 -17.23 -8.21
CA ARG A 93 11.55 -17.46 -8.24
C ARG A 93 12.32 -16.14 -8.19
#